data_AF-A0A8J2HWR6-F1
#
_entry.id   AF-A0A8J2HWR6-F1
#
_cell.length_a   1.000
_cell.length_b   1.000
_cell.length_c   1.000
_cell.angle_alpha   90.00
_cell.angle_beta   90.00
_cell.angle_gamma   90.00
#
_symmetry.space_group_name_H-M   'P 1'
#
loop_
_entity.id
_entity.type
_entity.pdbx_description
1 polymer ?
#
loop_
_entity_poly.entity_id
_entity_poly.type
_entity_poly.pdbx_seq_one_letter_code
_entity_poly.pdbx_strand_id
1 'polypeptide(L)'
;MAPLRTMTGDTFTDEKTPQSPVSPTNTDATLTGDFIESTEDSHSTIQPSVRTDSIDVESAQPQNKKRPKFLRRITVPFRSEPEPEYVTENRTRTLEKTPNGFPRLAAFQSSEANFSLYRSFSYLHSRVLLDLQDEITTLEKELDEIDWDDYDEDPVRLKSRDFDVSQSDGEGEPRSRRVIIREIKTKLMEYDEVLIKARTLESFQKPSDRNYRSVRRYCHNQKPLLDAEMDAIRSKEDIVSLYNGREWATFDGGVETLISQTDRLLQRIFGTKAPPLQKYFRTPEAQEKTSDPYVSFYSSSRIDKLVNILITFVIFCLLVIPVITMYQLTNTAAHVVTDAAGNVTTTSQVDIDSRDTFNAVGVLIVFTLLFSAAMSLLTKAARHELFAASAAYCAILVVFIGNFTGPGN
;
A
#
# COMPACT_ATOMS: atom_id res chain seq x y z
N MET A 1 62.25 -1.38 3.86
CA MET A 1 62.49 -0.13 3.10
C MET A 1 61.19 0.63 3.06
N ALA A 2 61.17 1.78 3.72
CA ALA A 2 60.08 2.78 3.78
C ALA A 2 60.05 3.60 2.44
N PRO A 3 59.07 4.50 2.16
CA PRO A 3 58.24 5.17 3.16
C PRO A 3 56.75 5.45 2.85
N LEU A 4 56.04 5.68 3.96
CA LEU A 4 54.81 6.47 4.11
C LEU A 4 55.06 7.94 3.71
N ARG A 5 54.06 8.59 3.12
CA ARG A 5 53.90 10.06 3.15
C ARG A 5 52.50 10.45 3.62
N THR A 6 52.49 11.11 4.77
CA THR A 6 51.49 12.05 5.29
C THR A 6 51.42 13.31 4.43
N MET A 7 50.20 13.85 4.25
CA MET A 7 50.02 15.30 4.11
C MET A 7 48.78 15.76 4.89
N THR A 8 49.04 16.77 5.71
CA THR A 8 48.19 17.58 6.57
C THR A 8 47.53 18.72 5.80
N GLY A 9 46.36 19.17 6.27
CA GLY A 9 45.72 20.41 5.85
C GLY A 9 44.45 20.71 6.63
N ASP A 10 44.59 21.29 7.83
CA ASP A 10 43.58 22.17 8.46
C ASP A 10 43.42 23.43 7.55
N THR A 11 42.38 24.27 7.50
CA THR A 11 41.30 24.75 8.39
C THR A 11 40.37 25.55 7.42
N PHE A 12 39.03 25.57 7.53
CA PHE A 12 38.27 26.59 8.26
C PHE A 12 36.78 26.23 8.23
N THR A 13 36.17 26.33 9.40
CA THR A 13 34.73 26.30 9.68
C THR A 13 34.06 27.61 9.24
N ASP A 14 32.83 27.53 8.73
CA ASP A 14 31.84 28.56 9.04
C ASP A 14 30.44 27.94 9.20
N GLU A 15 29.79 28.37 10.26
CA GLU A 15 28.61 27.80 10.90
C GLU A 15 27.37 28.63 10.49
N LYS A 16 26.40 28.04 9.77
CA LYS A 16 24.99 28.50 9.85
C LYS A 16 23.99 27.52 9.20
N THR A 17 23.13 26.96 10.04
CA THR A 17 21.78 26.46 9.70
C THR A 17 20.86 26.90 10.84
N PRO A 18 19.51 26.89 10.77
CA PRO A 18 18.65 26.33 9.72
C PRO A 18 17.43 27.19 9.33
N GLN A 19 16.81 26.94 8.17
CA GLN A 19 15.40 27.29 7.95
C GLN A 19 14.65 26.20 7.17
N SER A 20 13.60 25.70 7.82
CA SER A 20 12.56 24.80 7.30
C SER A 20 11.58 25.56 6.39
N PRO A 21 11.00 24.94 5.34
CA PRO A 21 9.89 25.56 4.63
C PRO A 21 8.56 25.26 5.33
N VAL A 22 7.87 26.34 5.70
CA VAL A 22 6.52 26.40 6.27
C VAL A 22 5.49 26.47 5.12
N SER A 23 4.40 25.70 5.24
CA SER A 23 3.19 25.79 4.40
C SER A 23 2.53 27.16 4.49
N PRO A 24 1.85 27.65 3.43
CA PRO A 24 0.84 28.69 3.58
C PRO A 24 -0.57 28.12 3.38
N THR A 25 -1.44 28.38 4.36
CA THR A 25 -2.89 28.22 4.24
C THR A 25 -3.54 29.61 4.39
N ASN A 26 -4.52 29.88 3.52
CA ASN A 26 -5.58 30.91 3.54
C ASN A 26 -5.20 32.37 3.28
N THR A 27 -5.87 33.00 2.30
CA THR A 27 -7.09 33.80 2.57
C THR A 27 -7.97 33.94 1.32
N ASP A 28 -9.28 33.94 1.56
CA ASP A 28 -10.40 34.23 0.67
C ASP A 28 -10.29 35.57 -0.08
N ALA A 29 -10.74 35.57 -1.33
CA ALA A 29 -11.25 36.77 -2.00
C ALA A 29 -12.41 36.37 -2.94
N THR A 30 -13.62 36.61 -2.46
CA THR A 30 -14.89 36.58 -3.19
C THR A 30 -14.91 37.65 -4.28
N LEU A 31 -15.10 37.29 -5.55
CA LEU A 31 -15.75 38.16 -6.54
C LEU A 31 -16.56 37.35 -7.56
N THR A 32 -17.82 37.74 -7.61
CA THR A 32 -18.93 37.43 -8.52
C THR A 32 -18.60 37.55 -10.01
N GLY A 33 -19.14 36.64 -10.83
CA GLY A 33 -19.17 36.77 -12.30
C GLY A 33 -20.01 35.67 -12.94
N ASP A 34 -21.13 36.08 -13.51
CA ASP A 34 -22.24 35.29 -14.08
C ASP A 34 -22.02 35.06 -15.60
N PHE A 35 -22.55 33.95 -16.14
CA PHE A 35 -22.72 33.58 -17.58
C PHE A 35 -21.44 33.45 -18.46
N ILE A 36 -21.27 32.47 -19.37
CA ILE A 36 -22.13 32.02 -20.47
C ILE A 36 -21.84 30.53 -20.79
N GLU A 37 -22.90 29.71 -20.86
CA GLU A 37 -22.93 28.38 -21.48
C GLU A 37 -23.34 28.54 -22.95
N SER A 38 -22.53 28.00 -23.87
CA SER A 38 -22.79 28.06 -25.31
C SER A 38 -23.66 26.88 -25.75
N THR A 39 -24.88 27.21 -26.15
CA THR A 39 -25.80 26.40 -26.94
C THR A 39 -25.42 26.42 -28.43
N GLU A 40 -25.50 25.28 -29.10
CA GLU A 40 -25.84 25.21 -30.53
C GLU A 40 -27.04 24.25 -30.71
N ASP A 41 -28.12 24.83 -31.23
CA ASP A 41 -29.41 24.21 -31.57
C ASP A 41 -29.32 23.36 -32.84
N SER A 42 -30.28 22.42 -33.03
CA SER A 42 -31.28 22.54 -34.11
C SER A 42 -32.24 21.34 -34.29
N HIS A 43 -33.53 21.72 -34.45
CA HIS A 43 -34.63 21.13 -35.23
C HIS A 43 -35.66 20.13 -34.64
N SER A 44 -36.74 20.72 -34.07
CA SER A 44 -38.18 20.66 -34.47
C SER A 44 -38.89 19.29 -34.65
N THR A 45 -40.11 19.03 -34.14
CA THR A 45 -41.41 19.50 -34.70
C THR A 45 -42.65 18.84 -33.99
N ILE A 46 -43.64 19.64 -33.51
CA ILE A 46 -45.14 19.46 -33.47
C ILE A 46 -45.75 18.32 -32.58
N GLN A 47 -46.84 18.42 -31.77
CA GLN A 47 -48.08 19.26 -31.69
C GLN A 47 -48.74 19.20 -30.27
N PRO A 48 -49.66 20.13 -29.91
CA PRO A 48 -50.40 20.14 -28.63
C PRO A 48 -51.92 19.87 -28.78
N SER A 49 -52.57 19.44 -27.68
CA SER A 49 -54.03 19.55 -27.42
C SER A 49 -54.28 19.26 -25.93
N VAL A 50 -55.26 19.73 -25.17
CA VAL A 50 -56.34 20.74 -25.25
C VAL A 50 -56.76 20.95 -23.77
N ARG A 51 -57.25 22.14 -23.47
CA ARG A 51 -57.72 22.64 -22.17
C ARG A 51 -59.22 22.34 -22.00
N THR A 52 -59.71 22.00 -20.80
CA THR A 52 -61.04 22.44 -20.31
C THR A 52 -61.12 22.41 -18.79
N ASP A 53 -61.49 23.56 -18.23
CA ASP A 53 -61.82 23.82 -16.84
C ASP A 53 -63.17 23.20 -16.43
N SER A 54 -63.36 22.92 -15.14
CA SER A 54 -64.57 23.31 -14.38
C SER A 54 -64.37 23.08 -12.88
N ILE A 55 -64.71 24.13 -12.14
CA ILE A 55 -64.79 24.22 -10.68
C ILE A 55 -66.22 23.84 -10.29
N ASP A 56 -66.41 23.13 -9.18
CA ASP A 56 -67.60 23.29 -8.34
C ASP A 56 -67.22 23.08 -6.86
N VAL A 57 -67.62 24.05 -6.05
CA VAL A 57 -67.47 24.12 -4.58
C VAL A 57 -68.89 24.20 -4.03
N GLU A 58 -69.35 23.24 -3.23
CA GLU A 58 -70.34 23.56 -2.19
C GLU A 58 -70.46 22.55 -1.02
N SER A 59 -70.63 23.17 0.15
CA SER A 59 -71.28 22.70 1.39
C SER A 59 -70.39 22.25 2.55
N ALA A 60 -70.71 22.81 3.73
CA ALA A 60 -69.95 22.78 4.96
C ALA A 60 -70.76 22.17 6.13
N GLN A 61 -70.04 21.42 6.99
CA GLN A 61 -70.22 21.16 8.43
C GLN A 61 -71.36 20.23 8.95
N PRO A 62 -71.26 19.64 10.19
CA PRO A 62 -70.29 19.88 11.28
C PRO A 62 -69.62 18.65 11.95
N GLN A 63 -68.70 18.99 12.85
CA GLN A 63 -67.83 18.24 13.78
C GLN A 63 -68.29 16.87 14.33
N ASN A 64 -67.33 15.94 14.47
CA ASN A 64 -67.22 15.13 15.68
C ASN A 64 -65.76 14.79 16.04
N LYS A 65 -65.35 15.12 17.26
CA LYS A 65 -64.01 14.94 17.82
C LYS A 65 -63.75 13.46 18.13
N LYS A 66 -62.59 12.90 17.75
CA LYS A 66 -61.80 11.94 18.57
C LYS A 66 -60.44 11.52 17.95
N ARG A 67 -59.38 11.98 18.63
CA ARG A 67 -58.02 11.40 18.85
C ARG A 67 -57.00 11.37 17.67
N PRO A 68 -55.79 11.93 17.85
CA PRO A 68 -54.76 11.92 16.81
C PRO A 68 -54.03 10.56 16.75
N LYS A 69 -54.01 9.94 15.56
CA LYS A 69 -53.18 8.76 15.25
C LYS A 69 -51.75 9.17 14.86
N PHE A 70 -51.07 9.94 15.70
CA PHE A 70 -49.76 10.51 15.35
C PHE A 70 -48.54 9.61 15.64
N LEU A 71 -48.74 8.39 16.14
CA LEU A 71 -47.64 7.46 16.47
C LEU A 71 -47.84 6.07 15.86
N ARG A 72 -48.07 6.00 14.54
CA ARG A 72 -47.94 4.74 13.78
C ARG A 72 -47.18 4.89 12.47
N ARG A 73 -46.44 5.99 12.30
CA ARG A 73 -45.63 6.30 11.11
C ARG A 73 -44.16 6.59 11.46
N ILE A 74 -43.60 5.79 12.36
CA ILE A 74 -42.15 5.73 12.58
C ILE A 74 -41.87 4.23 12.74
N THR A 75 -41.03 3.66 11.86
CA THR A 75 -40.83 2.22 11.58
C THR A 75 -41.67 1.61 10.44
N VAL A 76 -41.69 2.26 9.28
CA VAL A 76 -41.59 1.50 8.02
C VAL A 76 -40.16 1.72 7.53
N PRO A 77 -39.29 0.70 7.47
CA PRO A 77 -37.99 0.88 6.84
C PRO A 77 -38.26 1.32 5.41
N PHE A 78 -37.60 2.40 4.98
CA PHE A 78 -37.62 2.89 3.62
C PHE A 78 -37.09 1.76 2.72
N ARG A 79 -37.98 0.88 2.25
CA ARG A 79 -37.64 -0.20 1.34
C ARG A 79 -37.69 0.43 -0.03
N SER A 80 -36.53 0.88 -0.52
CA SER A 80 -36.36 1.24 -1.92
C SER A 80 -36.89 0.09 -2.77
N GLU A 81 -37.62 0.42 -3.85
CA GLU A 81 -38.00 -0.58 -4.84
C GLU A 81 -36.73 -1.34 -5.26
N PRO A 82 -36.76 -2.68 -5.31
CA PRO A 82 -35.59 -3.44 -5.73
C PRO A 82 -35.22 -2.98 -7.15
N GLU A 83 -33.98 -2.52 -7.31
CA GLU A 83 -33.47 -2.07 -8.59
C GLU A 83 -33.67 -3.18 -9.63
N PRO A 84 -34.08 -2.84 -10.86
CA PRO A 84 -34.36 -3.85 -11.87
C PRO A 84 -33.13 -4.71 -12.15
N GLU A 85 -33.34 -5.98 -12.51
CA GLU A 85 -32.29 -7.01 -12.59
C GLU A 85 -31.11 -6.62 -13.49
N TYR A 86 -31.36 -5.88 -14.59
CA TYR A 86 -30.31 -5.38 -15.48
C TYR A 86 -29.39 -4.31 -14.86
N VAL A 87 -29.81 -3.65 -13.77
CA VAL A 87 -29.00 -2.69 -13.00
C VAL A 87 -28.11 -3.42 -11.99
N THR A 88 -28.52 -4.61 -11.54
CA THR A 88 -27.81 -5.40 -10.53
C THR A 88 -27.02 -6.58 -11.12
N GLU A 89 -27.27 -6.95 -12.39
CA GLU A 89 -26.59 -8.05 -13.07
C GLU A 89 -25.14 -7.67 -13.44
N ASN A 90 -24.20 -8.29 -12.75
CA ASN A 90 -22.78 -8.17 -13.07
C ASN A 90 -22.39 -9.21 -14.14
N ARG A 91 -21.95 -8.76 -15.32
CA ARG A 91 -21.43 -9.66 -16.37
C ARG A 91 -20.03 -10.16 -16.03
N THR A 92 -19.95 -11.19 -15.21
CA THR A 92 -18.68 -11.82 -14.82
C THR A 92 -18.22 -12.84 -15.86
N ARG A 93 -16.99 -12.70 -16.36
CA ARG A 93 -16.38 -13.71 -17.26
C ARG A 93 -15.89 -14.89 -16.43
N THR A 94 -16.54 -16.05 -16.59
CA THR A 94 -16.13 -17.28 -15.89
C THR A 94 -14.95 -17.96 -16.60
N LEU A 95 -14.09 -18.62 -15.83
CA LEU A 95 -12.90 -19.30 -16.38
C LEU A 95 -13.26 -20.42 -17.36
N GLU A 96 -14.32 -21.17 -17.08
CA GLU A 96 -14.74 -22.34 -17.84
C GLU A 96 -15.31 -21.97 -19.20
N LYS A 97 -15.90 -20.77 -19.32
CA LYS A 97 -16.40 -20.22 -20.59
C LYS A 97 -15.28 -19.73 -21.51
N THR A 98 -14.03 -19.76 -21.05
CA THR A 98 -12.87 -19.34 -21.86
C THR A 98 -12.16 -20.54 -22.49
N PRO A 99 -11.78 -20.45 -23.78
CA PRO A 99 -10.96 -21.47 -24.43
C PRO A 99 -9.64 -21.68 -23.70
N ASN A 100 -9.19 -22.94 -23.60
CA ASN A 100 -7.89 -23.26 -23.02
C ASN A 100 -6.76 -22.60 -23.83
N GLY A 101 -5.71 -22.12 -23.16
CA GLY A 101 -4.67 -21.29 -23.77
C GLY A 101 -4.48 -19.95 -23.04
N PHE A 102 -3.88 -18.99 -23.74
CA PHE A 102 -3.76 -17.60 -23.30
C PHE A 102 -5.09 -16.97 -22.86
N PRO A 103 -6.25 -17.21 -23.54
CA PRO A 103 -7.51 -16.63 -23.10
C PRO A 103 -7.92 -17.05 -21.68
N ARG A 104 -7.68 -18.33 -21.32
CA ARG A 104 -7.99 -18.87 -19.99
C ARG A 104 -7.00 -18.40 -18.94
N LEU A 105 -5.71 -18.37 -19.27
CA LEU A 105 -4.70 -17.81 -18.35
C LEU A 105 -4.96 -16.32 -18.08
N ALA A 106 -5.28 -15.54 -19.11
CA ALA A 106 -5.63 -14.13 -18.96
C ALA A 106 -6.90 -13.94 -18.13
N ALA A 107 -7.92 -14.77 -18.33
CA ALA A 107 -9.13 -14.77 -17.49
C ALA A 107 -8.81 -15.08 -16.02
N PHE A 108 -7.87 -16.00 -15.77
CA PHE A 108 -7.40 -16.30 -14.42
C PHE A 108 -6.58 -15.17 -13.80
N GLN A 109 -5.60 -14.59 -14.52
CA GLN A 109 -4.78 -13.48 -14.01
C GLN A 109 -5.60 -12.20 -13.77
N SER A 110 -6.66 -11.98 -14.56
CA SER A 110 -7.58 -10.85 -14.39
C SER A 110 -8.72 -11.13 -13.39
N SER A 111 -8.88 -12.37 -12.94
CA SER A 111 -9.95 -12.73 -12.00
C SER A 111 -9.80 -12.03 -10.65
N GLU A 112 -8.58 -11.86 -10.15
CA GLU A 112 -8.27 -11.17 -8.90
C GLU A 112 -7.01 -10.31 -9.08
N ALA A 113 -6.99 -9.14 -8.47
CA ALA A 113 -5.82 -8.25 -8.54
C ALA A 113 -4.54 -8.93 -8.00
N ASN A 114 -4.67 -9.80 -7.00
CA ASN A 114 -3.57 -10.57 -6.43
C ASN A 114 -2.93 -11.60 -7.40
N PHE A 115 -3.62 -11.96 -8.48
CA PHE A 115 -3.15 -12.93 -9.48
C PHE A 115 -2.65 -12.25 -10.76
N SER A 116 -2.63 -10.91 -10.79
CA SER A 116 -2.09 -10.10 -11.88
C SER A 116 -0.55 -10.11 -11.90
N LEU A 117 0.01 -11.31 -12.11
CA LEU A 117 1.44 -11.58 -12.08
C LEU A 117 2.01 -11.55 -13.49
N TYR A 118 3.02 -10.71 -13.69
CA TYR A 118 3.69 -10.56 -14.97
C TYR A 118 5.20 -10.54 -14.77
N ARG A 119 5.92 -10.86 -15.84
CA ARG A 119 7.38 -10.82 -15.83
C ARG A 119 7.86 -9.38 -16.03
N SER A 120 8.79 -8.91 -15.20
CA SER A 120 9.40 -7.57 -15.32
C SER A 120 10.51 -7.51 -16.36
N PHE A 121 11.12 -8.64 -16.71
CA PHE A 121 12.26 -8.73 -17.62
C PHE A 121 13.46 -7.86 -17.20
N SER A 122 13.73 -7.76 -15.90
CA SER A 122 14.79 -6.88 -15.36
C SER A 122 16.15 -7.15 -15.99
N TYR A 123 16.49 -8.43 -16.19
CA TYR A 123 17.74 -8.82 -16.87
C TYR A 123 17.82 -8.29 -18.31
N LEU A 124 16.72 -8.34 -19.07
CA LEU A 124 16.71 -7.85 -20.44
C LEU A 124 16.77 -6.31 -20.48
N HIS A 125 16.08 -5.63 -19.55
CA HIS A 125 16.22 -4.19 -19.40
C HIS A 125 17.67 -3.79 -19.12
N SER A 126 18.35 -4.48 -18.20
CA SER A 126 19.79 -4.23 -17.95
C SER A 126 20.64 -4.47 -19.19
N ARG A 127 20.39 -5.54 -19.97
CA ARG A 127 21.14 -5.79 -21.22
C ARG A 127 20.94 -4.70 -22.26
N VAL A 128 19.71 -4.25 -22.47
CA VAL A 128 19.41 -3.17 -23.43
C VAL A 128 20.05 -1.85 -22.96
N LEU A 129 20.03 -1.56 -21.66
CA LEU A 129 20.70 -0.37 -21.12
C LEU A 129 22.22 -0.42 -21.33
N LEU A 130 22.85 -1.58 -21.12
CA LEU A 130 24.29 -1.75 -21.36
C LEU A 130 24.65 -1.63 -22.85
N ASP A 131 23.80 -2.15 -23.74
CA ASP A 131 23.96 -2.04 -25.19
C ASP A 131 23.88 -0.57 -25.64
N LEU A 132 22.88 0.17 -25.17
CA LEU A 132 22.74 1.61 -25.42
C LEU A 132 23.91 2.42 -24.85
N GLN A 133 24.44 2.04 -23.68
CA GLN A 133 25.63 2.68 -23.12
C GLN A 133 26.85 2.51 -24.03
N ASP A 134 27.07 1.31 -24.55
CA ASP A 134 28.20 1.03 -25.46
C ASP A 134 28.08 1.79 -26.79
N GLU A 135 26.87 1.86 -27.36
CA GLU A 135 26.59 2.65 -28.57
C GLU A 135 26.86 4.14 -28.33
N ILE A 136 26.38 4.71 -27.21
CA ILE A 136 26.61 6.11 -26.86
C ILE A 136 28.10 6.39 -26.64
N THR A 137 28.81 5.51 -25.91
CA THR A 137 30.26 5.65 -25.67
C THR A 137 31.06 5.55 -26.97
N THR A 138 30.61 4.72 -27.92
CA THR A 138 31.25 4.64 -29.24
C THR A 138 31.08 5.95 -30.02
N LEU A 139 29.88 6.53 -30.00
CA LEU A 139 29.61 7.83 -30.64
C LEU A 139 30.33 9.00 -29.94
N GLU A 140 30.44 8.95 -28.61
CA GLU A 140 31.21 9.92 -27.82
C GLU A 140 32.69 9.87 -28.21
N LYS A 141 33.28 8.68 -28.30
CA LYS A 141 34.67 8.50 -28.73
C LYS A 141 34.91 9.00 -30.15
N GLU A 142 33.98 8.72 -31.07
CA GLU A 142 34.07 9.23 -32.44
C GLU A 142 33.96 10.76 -32.50
N LEU A 143 33.07 11.34 -31.68
CA LEU A 143 32.94 12.80 -31.56
C LEU A 143 34.23 13.42 -31.01
N ASP A 144 34.81 12.83 -29.97
CA ASP A 144 36.08 13.26 -29.39
C ASP A 144 37.22 13.14 -30.41
N GLU A 145 37.27 12.07 -31.19
CA GLU A 145 38.28 11.89 -32.25
C GLU A 145 38.21 13.02 -33.28
N ILE A 146 37.03 13.40 -33.75
CA ILE A 146 36.84 14.54 -34.67
C ILE A 146 37.27 15.86 -34.01
N ASP A 147 36.96 16.04 -32.72
CA ASP A 147 37.34 17.25 -31.99
C ASP A 147 38.86 17.35 -31.81
N TRP A 148 39.56 16.23 -31.59
CA TRP A 148 41.02 16.19 -31.50
C TRP A 148 41.70 16.35 -32.87
N ASP A 149 41.17 15.72 -33.92
CA ASP A 149 41.67 15.89 -35.29
C ASP A 149 41.55 17.37 -35.73
N ASP A 150 40.39 17.99 -35.49
CA ASP A 150 40.18 19.42 -35.76
C ASP A 150 41.10 20.32 -34.91
N TYR A 151 41.40 19.93 -33.66
CA TYR A 151 42.33 20.67 -32.80
C TYR A 151 43.77 20.63 -33.35
N ASP A 152 44.21 19.46 -33.81
CA ASP A 152 45.56 19.25 -34.35
C ASP A 152 45.73 19.92 -35.72
N GLU A 153 44.66 19.98 -36.54
CA GLU A 153 44.66 20.67 -37.84
C GLU A 153 44.54 22.20 -37.72
N ASP A 154 43.46 22.70 -37.08
CA ASP A 154 43.22 24.13 -36.86
C ASP A 154 42.35 24.38 -35.61
N PRO A 155 42.96 24.79 -34.47
CA PRO A 155 42.23 25.08 -33.24
C PRO A 155 41.15 26.16 -33.34
N VAL A 156 41.15 26.98 -34.40
CA VAL A 156 40.11 28.00 -34.63
C VAL A 156 38.80 27.37 -35.10
N ARG A 157 38.86 26.22 -35.77
CA ARG A 157 37.69 25.47 -36.27
C ARG A 157 36.72 25.10 -35.15
N LEU A 158 37.23 24.63 -34.01
CA LEU A 158 36.44 24.31 -32.81
C LEU A 158 35.72 25.51 -32.18
N LYS A 159 36.13 26.74 -32.51
CA LYS A 159 35.59 27.97 -31.92
C LYS A 159 34.41 28.55 -32.71
N SER A 160 34.15 28.06 -33.92
CA SER A 160 33.02 28.50 -34.74
C SER A 160 32.25 27.32 -35.31
N ARG A 161 30.93 27.38 -35.18
CA ARG A 161 30.01 26.37 -35.72
C ARG A 161 29.79 26.49 -37.23
N ASP A 162 30.29 27.56 -37.86
CA ASP A 162 30.02 27.84 -39.27
C ASP A 162 30.68 26.79 -40.21
N PHE A 163 31.81 26.22 -39.78
CA PHE A 163 32.49 25.14 -40.50
C PHE A 163 31.67 23.84 -40.49
N ASP A 164 31.06 23.48 -39.36
CA ASP A 164 30.18 22.29 -39.27
C ASP A 164 28.89 22.43 -40.09
N VAL A 165 28.41 23.66 -40.28
CA VAL A 165 27.18 23.94 -41.05
C VAL A 165 27.44 23.81 -42.55
N SER A 166 28.66 24.12 -42.99
CA SER A 166 29.05 24.15 -44.40
C SER A 166 29.58 22.81 -44.92
N GLN A 167 29.85 21.86 -44.02
CA GLN A 167 30.27 20.51 -44.38
C GLN A 167 29.13 19.73 -45.05
N SER A 168 29.39 19.11 -46.20
CA SER A 168 28.41 18.33 -46.96
C SER A 168 28.38 16.87 -46.50
N ASP A 169 27.19 16.34 -46.22
CA ASP A 169 26.96 14.92 -45.88
C ASP A 169 26.93 14.05 -47.16
N GLY A 170 28.03 14.01 -47.92
CA GLY A 170 28.15 13.23 -49.16
C GLY A 170 28.52 11.75 -48.96
N GLU A 171 28.16 10.88 -49.90
CA GLU A 171 28.62 9.48 -49.92
C GLU A 171 30.15 9.41 -50.08
N GLY A 172 30.83 8.89 -49.06
CA GLY A 172 32.29 8.68 -49.05
C GLY A 172 33.10 9.69 -48.24
N GLU A 173 32.48 10.73 -47.69
CA GLU A 173 33.13 11.64 -46.74
C GLU A 173 33.02 11.16 -45.29
N PRO A 174 33.97 11.50 -44.41
CA PRO A 174 33.87 11.20 -42.98
C PRO A 174 32.60 11.82 -42.39
N ARG A 175 31.98 11.12 -41.43
CA ARG A 175 30.73 11.58 -40.81
C ARG A 175 30.92 12.97 -40.19
N SER A 176 30.02 13.91 -40.51
CA SER A 176 30.05 15.24 -39.90
C SER A 176 29.74 15.17 -38.40
N ARG A 177 30.41 16.03 -37.61
CA ARG A 177 30.12 16.28 -36.18
C ARG A 177 28.62 16.40 -35.90
N ARG A 178 27.88 17.09 -36.78
CA ARG A 178 26.42 17.28 -36.64
C ARG A 178 25.62 15.99 -36.76
N VAL A 179 26.06 15.07 -37.60
CA VAL A 179 25.41 13.76 -37.78
C VAL A 179 25.55 12.96 -36.49
N ILE A 180 26.76 12.91 -35.93
CA ILE A 180 27.08 12.18 -34.70
C ILE A 180 26.31 12.78 -33.51
N ILE A 181 26.31 14.11 -33.33
CA ILE A 181 25.54 14.77 -32.26
C ILE A 181 24.04 14.46 -32.36
N ARG A 182 23.49 14.40 -33.57
CA ARG A 182 22.07 14.06 -33.80
C ARG A 182 21.77 12.60 -33.44
N GLU A 183 22.70 11.71 -33.76
CA GLU A 183 22.60 10.29 -33.40
C GLU A 183 22.71 10.09 -31.88
N ILE A 184 23.69 10.72 -31.24
CA ILE A 184 23.84 10.78 -29.77
C ILE A 184 22.55 11.27 -29.13
N LYS A 185 21.95 12.37 -29.64
CA LYS A 185 20.68 12.88 -29.12
C LYS A 185 19.57 11.82 -29.19
N THR A 186 19.46 11.09 -30.30
CA THR A 186 18.47 10.03 -30.48
C THR A 186 18.70 8.90 -29.47
N LYS A 187 19.93 8.41 -29.37
CA LYS A 187 20.33 7.33 -28.45
C LYS A 187 20.17 7.71 -26.98
N LEU A 188 20.48 8.95 -26.61
CA LEU A 188 20.25 9.47 -25.25
C LEU A 188 18.75 9.46 -24.88
N MET A 189 17.88 9.88 -25.80
CA MET A 189 16.43 9.83 -25.56
C MET A 189 15.92 8.39 -25.38
N GLU A 190 16.39 7.46 -26.20
CA GLU A 190 16.07 6.03 -26.07
C GLU A 190 16.57 5.46 -24.74
N TYR A 191 17.81 5.78 -24.36
CA TYR A 191 18.41 5.36 -23.09
C TYR A 191 17.62 5.90 -21.89
N ASP A 192 17.31 7.20 -21.86
CA ASP A 192 16.55 7.83 -20.79
C ASP A 192 15.15 7.23 -20.66
N GLU A 193 14.48 6.97 -21.78
CA GLU A 193 13.16 6.36 -21.81
C GLU A 193 13.19 4.94 -21.20
N VAL A 194 14.14 4.10 -21.63
CA VAL A 194 14.29 2.74 -21.12
C VAL A 194 14.66 2.76 -19.63
N LEU A 195 15.55 3.67 -19.22
CA LEU A 195 16.00 3.76 -17.83
C LEU A 195 14.87 4.19 -16.89
N ILE A 196 14.09 5.20 -17.27
CA ILE A 196 12.93 5.66 -16.48
C ILE A 196 11.88 4.54 -16.40
N LYS A 197 11.60 3.86 -17.50
CA LYS A 197 10.67 2.72 -17.52
C LYS A 197 11.16 1.55 -16.68
N ALA A 198 12.45 1.22 -16.72
CA ALA A 198 13.04 0.18 -15.89
C ALA A 198 12.89 0.53 -14.40
N ARG A 199 13.17 1.78 -14.02
CA ARG A 199 12.97 2.28 -12.65
C ARG A 199 11.51 2.19 -12.20
N THR A 200 10.55 2.55 -13.05
CA THR A 200 9.12 2.43 -12.70
C THR A 200 8.71 0.97 -12.57
N LEU A 201 9.24 0.08 -13.41
CA LEU A 201 9.04 -1.37 -13.30
C LEU A 201 9.59 -1.95 -11.99
N GLU A 202 10.78 -1.52 -11.57
CA GLU A 202 11.37 -1.92 -10.27
C GLU A 202 10.58 -1.40 -9.08
N SER A 203 9.81 -0.31 -9.24
CA SER A 203 8.96 0.22 -8.18
C SER A 203 7.69 -0.61 -7.94
N PHE A 204 7.33 -1.51 -8.87
CA PHE A 204 6.20 -2.42 -8.67
C PHE A 204 6.47 -3.38 -7.51
N GLN A 205 5.39 -3.77 -6.83
CA GLN A 205 5.49 -4.70 -5.71
C GLN A 205 5.78 -6.11 -6.23
N LYS A 206 6.68 -6.81 -5.53
CA LYS A 206 6.85 -8.25 -5.72
C LYS A 206 5.62 -8.97 -5.17
N PRO A 207 5.16 -10.06 -5.83
CA PRO A 207 4.02 -10.81 -5.32
C PRO A 207 4.36 -11.48 -4.00
N SER A 208 3.35 -11.63 -3.15
CA SER A 208 3.47 -12.52 -2.00
C SER A 208 3.78 -13.95 -2.46
N ASP A 209 4.56 -14.68 -1.67
CA ASP A 209 4.90 -16.08 -1.91
C ASP A 209 3.64 -16.96 -2.04
N ARG A 210 2.57 -16.68 -1.28
CA ARG A 210 1.30 -17.40 -1.39
C ARG A 210 0.63 -17.19 -2.75
N ASN A 211 0.57 -15.94 -3.20
CA ASN A 211 -0.06 -15.58 -4.47
C ASN A 211 0.75 -16.17 -5.63
N TYR A 212 2.07 -16.04 -5.59
CA TYR A 212 2.96 -16.69 -6.55
C TYR A 212 2.75 -18.20 -6.60
N ARG A 213 2.72 -18.88 -5.45
CA ARG A 213 2.47 -20.33 -5.37
C ARG A 213 1.08 -20.71 -5.88
N SER A 214 0.07 -19.88 -5.66
CA SER A 214 -1.30 -20.13 -6.11
C SER A 214 -1.40 -20.09 -7.63
N VAL A 215 -0.84 -19.06 -8.25
CA VAL A 215 -0.77 -18.98 -9.73
C VAL A 215 0.09 -20.10 -10.29
N ARG A 216 1.24 -20.43 -9.67
CA ARG A 216 2.11 -21.53 -10.09
C ARG A 216 1.41 -22.89 -9.99
N ARG A 217 0.64 -23.13 -8.92
CA ARG A 217 -0.15 -24.36 -8.74
C ARG A 217 -1.26 -24.44 -9.78
N TYR A 218 -1.93 -23.34 -10.07
CA TYR A 218 -2.93 -23.28 -11.14
C TYR A 218 -2.30 -23.64 -12.49
N CYS A 219 -1.19 -22.98 -12.86
CA CYS A 219 -0.44 -23.26 -14.08
C CYS A 219 0.01 -24.71 -14.19
N HIS A 220 0.48 -25.31 -13.10
CA HIS A 220 0.91 -26.70 -13.05
C HIS A 220 -0.26 -27.68 -13.20
N ASN A 221 -1.40 -27.42 -12.56
CA ASN A 221 -2.54 -28.33 -12.52
C ASN A 221 -3.38 -28.25 -13.79
N GLN A 222 -3.67 -27.03 -14.26
CA GLN A 222 -4.54 -26.79 -15.42
C GLN A 222 -3.77 -26.80 -16.74
N LYS A 223 -2.44 -26.63 -16.70
CA LYS A 223 -1.56 -26.54 -17.87
C LYS A 223 -2.18 -25.74 -19.02
N PRO A 224 -2.54 -24.46 -18.79
CA PRO A 224 -3.24 -23.69 -19.80
C PRO A 224 -2.37 -23.38 -21.02
N LEU A 225 -1.03 -23.38 -20.88
CA LEU A 225 -0.06 -23.16 -21.94
C LEU A 225 0.85 -24.39 -22.08
N LEU A 226 1.59 -24.45 -23.19
CA LEU A 226 2.69 -25.38 -23.40
C LEU A 226 3.81 -25.16 -22.37
N ASP A 227 4.61 -26.20 -22.13
CA ASP A 227 5.60 -26.19 -21.04
C ASP A 227 6.69 -25.13 -21.23
N ALA A 228 7.08 -24.82 -22.48
CA ALA A 228 8.10 -23.81 -22.78
C ALA A 228 7.63 -22.38 -22.43
N GLU A 229 6.37 -22.07 -22.66
CA GLU A 229 5.74 -20.79 -22.34
C GLU A 229 5.47 -20.68 -20.84
N MET A 230 5.26 -21.82 -20.17
CA MET A 230 5.11 -21.89 -18.71
C MET A 230 6.43 -21.67 -17.96
N ASP A 231 7.58 -21.82 -18.61
CA ASP A 231 8.88 -21.55 -17.97
C ASP A 231 9.02 -20.08 -17.56
N ALA A 232 8.32 -19.16 -18.23
CA ALA A 232 8.33 -17.74 -17.87
C ALA A 232 7.88 -17.49 -16.42
N ILE A 233 6.97 -18.31 -15.86
CA ILE A 233 6.51 -18.14 -14.48
C ILE A 233 7.46 -18.76 -13.44
N ARG A 234 8.50 -19.48 -13.86
CA ARG A 234 9.47 -20.11 -12.95
C ARG A 234 10.48 -19.11 -12.39
N SER A 235 10.72 -17.99 -13.08
CA SER A 235 11.63 -16.92 -12.67
C SER A 235 11.04 -16.04 -11.57
N LYS A 236 10.92 -16.56 -10.34
CA LYS A 236 10.26 -15.87 -9.21
C LYS A 236 10.81 -14.47 -8.93
N GLU A 237 12.11 -14.26 -9.07
CA GLU A 237 12.73 -12.94 -8.84
C GLU A 237 12.34 -11.86 -9.85
N ASP A 238 11.92 -12.28 -11.04
CA ASP A 238 11.58 -11.43 -12.20
C ASP A 238 10.07 -11.29 -12.38
N ILE A 239 9.28 -11.58 -11.36
CA ILE A 239 7.82 -11.44 -11.38
C ILE A 239 7.41 -10.23 -10.54
N VAL A 240 6.58 -9.39 -11.15
CA VAL A 240 5.95 -8.22 -10.56
C VAL A 240 4.44 -8.41 -10.51
N SER A 241 3.82 -7.78 -9.51
CA SER A 241 2.38 -7.72 -9.34
C SER A 241 1.89 -6.32 -9.73
N LEU A 242 0.83 -6.23 -10.56
CA LEU A 242 0.20 -4.94 -10.85
C LEU A 242 -0.58 -4.39 -9.65
N TYR A 243 -0.82 -5.24 -8.65
CA TYR A 243 -1.50 -4.82 -7.43
C TYR A 243 -0.60 -3.91 -6.57
N ASN A 244 -1.01 -2.65 -6.45
CA ASN A 244 -0.29 -1.61 -5.70
C ASN A 244 -0.61 -1.63 -4.18
N GLY A 245 -0.80 -2.81 -3.61
CA GLY A 245 -1.02 -3.00 -2.19
C GLY A 245 0.30 -3.29 -1.48
N ARG A 246 1.01 -2.22 -1.07
CA ARG A 246 2.25 -2.27 -0.25
C ARG A 246 2.04 -2.97 1.13
N GLU A 247 0.84 -3.46 1.41
CA GLU A 247 0.34 -3.95 2.70
C GLU A 247 0.41 -5.47 2.89
N TRP A 248 0.68 -6.26 1.85
CA TRP A 248 0.40 -7.71 1.92
C TRP A 248 1.60 -8.62 1.72
N ALA A 249 2.61 -8.22 0.94
CA ALA A 249 3.71 -9.13 0.58
C ALA A 249 4.66 -9.45 1.74
N THR A 250 4.90 -8.49 2.65
CA THR A 250 5.79 -8.66 3.81
C THR A 250 5.14 -9.36 5.00
N PHE A 251 3.80 -9.34 5.09
CA PHE A 251 3.08 -9.77 6.28
C PHE A 251 2.44 -11.17 6.13
N ASP A 252 2.38 -11.72 4.91
CA ASP A 252 1.59 -12.91 4.58
C ASP A 252 1.98 -14.16 5.41
N GLY A 253 3.27 -14.41 5.65
CA GLY A 253 3.70 -15.61 6.39
C GLY A 253 3.25 -15.63 7.86
N GLY A 254 3.34 -14.48 8.54
CA GLY A 254 2.89 -14.35 9.93
C GLY A 254 1.38 -14.24 10.05
N VAL A 255 0.75 -13.46 9.17
CA VAL A 255 -0.70 -13.25 9.15
C VAL A 255 -1.45 -14.53 8.78
N GLU A 256 -0.97 -15.33 7.82
CA GLU A 256 -1.58 -16.63 7.50
C GLU A 256 -1.56 -17.56 8.72
N THR A 257 -0.46 -17.57 9.47
CA THR A 257 -0.36 -18.35 10.71
C THR A 257 -1.38 -17.86 11.74
N LEU A 258 -1.52 -16.54 11.94
CA LEU A 258 -2.48 -15.95 12.86
C LEU A 258 -3.94 -16.16 12.41
N ILE A 259 -4.24 -16.05 11.12
CA ILE A 259 -5.56 -16.35 10.55
C ILE A 259 -5.87 -17.84 10.76
N SER A 260 -4.90 -18.74 10.55
CA SER A 260 -5.12 -20.18 10.80
C SER A 260 -5.33 -20.50 12.27
N GLN A 261 -4.69 -19.74 13.18
CA GLN A 261 -4.84 -19.91 14.62
C GLN A 261 -6.18 -19.36 15.10
N THR A 262 -6.57 -18.18 14.64
CA THR A 262 -7.87 -17.57 14.93
C THR A 262 -9.01 -18.39 14.35
N ASP A 263 -8.85 -18.93 13.14
CA ASP A 263 -9.83 -19.83 12.53
C ASP A 263 -9.98 -21.12 13.34
N ARG A 264 -8.87 -21.74 13.78
CA ARG A 264 -8.90 -22.90 14.69
C ARG A 264 -9.55 -22.59 16.03
N LEU A 265 -9.29 -21.40 16.58
CA LEU A 265 -9.91 -20.93 17.82
C LEU A 265 -11.44 -20.76 17.63
N LEU A 266 -11.85 -20.11 16.54
CA LEU A 266 -13.26 -19.93 16.19
C LEU A 266 -13.95 -21.28 15.94
N GLN A 267 -13.32 -22.22 15.25
CA GLN A 267 -13.85 -23.58 15.06
C GLN A 267 -14.09 -24.26 16.41
N ARG A 268 -13.16 -24.11 17.37
CA ARG A 268 -13.28 -24.67 18.71
C ARG A 268 -14.40 -24.02 19.52
N ILE A 269 -14.63 -22.71 19.35
CA ILE A 269 -15.67 -21.96 20.05
C ILE A 269 -17.06 -22.20 19.45
N PHE A 270 -17.19 -22.18 18.12
CA PHE A 270 -18.46 -22.25 17.41
C PHE A 270 -18.86 -23.66 16.96
N GLY A 271 -18.00 -24.67 17.15
CA GLY A 271 -18.31 -26.07 16.83
C GLY A 271 -18.59 -26.32 15.34
N THR A 272 -18.10 -25.46 14.45
CA THR A 272 -18.41 -25.50 13.01
C THR A 272 -17.53 -26.52 12.29
N LYS A 273 -18.14 -27.37 11.45
CA LYS A 273 -17.43 -28.38 10.63
C LYS A 273 -16.54 -27.79 9.54
N ALA A 274 -16.74 -26.52 9.18
CA ALA A 274 -15.96 -25.81 8.18
C ALA A 274 -15.30 -24.57 8.81
N PRO A 275 -14.11 -24.16 8.31
CA PRO A 275 -13.42 -22.95 8.74
C PRO A 275 -14.31 -21.70 8.53
N PRO A 276 -14.79 -21.05 9.61
CA PRO A 276 -15.75 -19.95 9.51
C PRO A 276 -15.16 -18.71 8.83
N LEU A 277 -13.86 -18.44 9.01
CA LEU A 277 -13.20 -17.32 8.33
C LEU A 277 -13.10 -17.56 6.84
N GLN A 278 -12.87 -18.81 6.42
CA GLN A 278 -12.85 -19.17 5.00
C GLN A 278 -14.20 -18.92 4.33
N LYS A 279 -15.32 -19.17 5.04
CA LYS A 279 -16.66 -18.85 4.56
C LYS A 279 -16.90 -17.34 4.47
N TYR A 280 -16.37 -16.56 5.41
CA TYR A 280 -16.49 -15.11 5.42
C TYR A 280 -15.70 -14.44 4.27
N PHE A 281 -14.51 -14.96 3.96
CA PHE A 281 -13.66 -14.45 2.88
C PHE A 281 -14.13 -14.83 1.47
N ARG A 282 -15.02 -15.82 1.34
CA ARG A 282 -15.64 -16.21 0.08
C ARG A 282 -16.87 -15.35 -0.19
N THR A 283 -16.81 -14.48 -1.19
CA THR A 283 -17.97 -13.74 -1.69
C THR A 283 -18.73 -14.58 -2.72
N PRO A 284 -20.06 -14.44 -2.83
CA PRO A 284 -20.83 -15.09 -3.89
C PRO A 284 -20.32 -14.68 -5.28
N GLU A 285 -19.99 -13.40 -5.49
CA GLU A 285 -19.43 -12.87 -6.73
C GLU A 285 -18.05 -13.47 -7.10
N ALA A 286 -17.21 -13.79 -6.11
CA ALA A 286 -15.92 -14.43 -6.39
C ALA A 286 -16.09 -15.94 -6.68
N GLN A 287 -17.16 -16.56 -6.16
CA GLN A 287 -17.51 -17.94 -6.49
C GLN A 287 -18.10 -18.06 -7.89
N GLU A 288 -18.75 -17.02 -8.42
CA GLU A 288 -19.25 -17.02 -9.81
C GLU A 288 -18.13 -17.10 -10.85
N LYS A 289 -16.89 -16.70 -10.50
CA LYS A 289 -15.74 -16.69 -11.43
C LYS A 289 -15.23 -18.09 -11.79
N THR A 290 -15.44 -19.10 -10.93
CA THR A 290 -15.04 -20.48 -11.24
C THR A 290 -15.92 -21.52 -10.57
N SER A 291 -16.14 -22.62 -11.29
CA SER A 291 -16.78 -23.84 -10.82
C SER A 291 -15.78 -24.91 -10.35
N ASP A 292 -14.46 -24.67 -10.49
CA ASP A 292 -13.42 -25.63 -10.14
C ASP A 292 -13.19 -25.70 -8.61
N PRO A 293 -13.33 -26.88 -7.96
CA PRO A 293 -13.07 -27.04 -6.53
C PRO A 293 -11.63 -26.74 -6.11
N TYR A 294 -10.65 -26.75 -7.04
CA TYR A 294 -9.24 -26.51 -6.75
C TYR A 294 -8.83 -25.03 -6.83
N VAL A 295 -9.71 -24.15 -7.33
CA VAL A 295 -9.45 -22.72 -7.46
C VAL A 295 -10.35 -21.95 -6.50
N SER A 296 -9.80 -21.56 -5.35
CA SER A 296 -10.55 -20.75 -4.38
C SER A 296 -10.16 -19.28 -4.46
N PHE A 297 -11.13 -18.43 -4.77
CA PHE A 297 -10.99 -16.98 -4.71
C PHE A 297 -11.35 -16.45 -3.31
N TYR A 298 -10.56 -15.47 -2.85
CA TYR A 298 -10.79 -14.78 -1.59
C TYR A 298 -10.90 -13.29 -1.85
N SER A 299 -11.90 -12.65 -1.24
CA SER A 299 -12.08 -11.20 -1.33
C SER A 299 -10.98 -10.48 -0.55
N SER A 300 -10.09 -9.79 -1.28
CA SER A 300 -9.00 -9.00 -0.69
C SER A 300 -9.55 -8.00 0.33
N SER A 301 -10.56 -7.21 -0.03
CA SER A 301 -11.14 -6.19 0.86
C SER A 301 -11.69 -6.71 2.20
N ARG A 302 -12.14 -7.98 2.26
CA ARG A 302 -12.61 -8.58 3.51
C ARG A 302 -11.46 -9.10 4.36
N ILE A 303 -10.40 -9.61 3.72
CA ILE A 303 -9.16 -9.95 4.40
C ILE A 303 -8.56 -8.67 5.00
N ASP A 304 -8.52 -7.57 4.25
CA ASP A 304 -8.03 -6.26 4.72
C ASP A 304 -8.76 -5.81 5.99
N LYS A 305 -10.09 -5.86 5.97
CA LYS A 305 -10.90 -5.51 7.14
C LYS A 305 -10.61 -6.41 8.34
N LEU A 306 -10.50 -7.72 8.13
CA LEU A 306 -10.22 -8.64 9.23
C LEU A 306 -8.83 -8.44 9.81
N VAL A 307 -7.82 -8.22 8.96
CA VAL A 307 -6.45 -7.97 9.42
C VAL A 307 -6.39 -6.67 10.20
N ASN A 308 -7.05 -5.60 9.74
CA ASN A 308 -7.14 -4.36 10.53
C ASN A 308 -7.84 -4.57 11.88
N ILE A 309 -8.88 -5.42 11.94
CA ILE A 309 -9.52 -5.80 13.21
C ILE A 309 -8.55 -6.60 14.11
N LEU A 310 -7.78 -7.52 13.54
CA LEU A 310 -6.80 -8.31 14.29
C LEU A 310 -5.68 -7.43 14.84
N ILE A 311 -5.14 -6.52 14.03
CA ILE A 311 -4.08 -5.59 14.43
C ILE A 311 -4.57 -4.68 15.55
N THR A 312 -5.77 -4.11 15.41
CA THR A 312 -6.36 -3.27 16.45
C THR A 312 -6.60 -4.05 17.75
N PHE A 313 -7.01 -5.32 17.65
CA PHE A 313 -7.12 -6.21 18.81
C PHE A 313 -5.77 -6.49 19.47
N VAL A 314 -4.72 -6.78 18.70
CA VAL A 314 -3.36 -6.99 19.22
C VAL A 314 -2.85 -5.73 19.93
N ILE A 315 -3.02 -4.55 19.33
CA ILE A 315 -2.64 -3.27 19.94
C ILE A 315 -3.41 -3.05 21.24
N PHE A 316 -4.72 -3.30 21.24
CA PHE A 316 -5.55 -3.19 22.45
C PHE A 316 -5.06 -4.11 23.57
N CYS A 317 -4.78 -5.38 23.27
CA CYS A 317 -4.21 -6.32 24.24
C CYS A 317 -2.86 -5.82 24.78
N LEU A 318 -1.98 -5.32 23.91
CA LEU A 318 -0.69 -4.78 24.32
C LEU A 318 -0.81 -3.52 25.19
N LEU A 319 -1.87 -2.71 25.04
CA LEU A 319 -2.13 -1.58 25.93
C LEU A 319 -2.70 -1.99 27.29
N VAL A 320 -3.59 -2.99 27.32
CA VAL A 320 -4.36 -3.36 28.53
C VAL A 320 -3.63 -4.36 29.43
N ILE A 321 -3.00 -5.39 28.85
CA ILE A 321 -2.31 -6.44 29.61
C ILE A 321 -1.26 -5.86 30.59
N PRO A 322 -0.35 -4.96 30.19
CA PRO A 322 0.65 -4.42 31.11
C PRO A 322 0.02 -3.66 32.29
N VAL A 323 -1.06 -2.92 32.05
CA VAL A 323 -1.80 -2.23 33.11
C VAL A 323 -2.40 -3.22 34.11
N ILE A 324 -3.00 -4.32 33.61
CA ILE A 324 -3.54 -5.39 34.47
C ILE A 324 -2.42 -6.10 35.23
N THR A 325 -1.30 -6.44 34.58
CA THR A 325 -0.18 -7.11 35.25
C THR A 325 0.43 -6.22 36.33
N MET A 326 0.52 -4.91 36.08
CA MET A 326 0.99 -3.95 37.09
C MET A 326 0.02 -3.85 38.27
N TYR A 327 -1.28 -3.75 38.00
CA TYR A 327 -2.29 -3.75 39.05
C TYR A 327 -2.23 -5.01 39.93
N GLN A 328 -2.00 -6.18 39.33
CA GLN A 328 -1.84 -7.42 40.09
C GLN A 328 -0.56 -7.45 40.93
N LEU A 329 0.58 -7.02 40.37
CA LEU A 329 1.86 -6.93 41.09
C LEU A 329 1.75 -5.99 42.30
N THR A 330 1.08 -4.85 42.16
CA THR A 330 0.83 -3.91 43.25
C THR A 330 -0.07 -4.51 44.34
N ASN A 331 -1.16 -5.18 43.96
CA ASN A 331 -2.08 -5.77 44.93
C ASN A 331 -1.46 -6.93 45.73
N THR A 332 -0.53 -7.69 45.14
CA THR A 332 0.15 -8.78 45.85
C THR A 332 1.12 -8.28 46.92
N ALA A 333 1.66 -7.06 46.79
CA ALA A 333 2.49 -6.44 47.83
C ALA A 333 1.70 -6.09 49.11
N ALA A 334 0.36 -5.97 49.03
CA ALA A 334 -0.49 -5.63 50.17
C ALA A 334 -0.81 -6.81 51.11
N HIS A 335 -0.45 -8.06 50.77
CA HIS A 335 -0.77 -9.24 51.57
C HIS A 335 0.42 -9.72 52.42
N VAL A 336 0.80 -8.91 53.42
CA VAL A 336 1.72 -9.33 54.48
C VAL A 336 1.02 -10.38 55.36
N VAL A 337 1.58 -11.58 55.41
CA VAL A 337 1.13 -12.68 56.27
C VAL A 337 1.29 -12.28 57.74
N THR A 338 0.19 -12.26 58.49
CA THR A 338 0.20 -12.20 59.96
C THR A 338 0.11 -13.63 60.47
N ASP A 339 1.19 -14.13 61.09
CA ASP A 339 1.10 -15.40 61.81
C ASP A 339 0.22 -15.25 63.06
N ALA A 340 -0.49 -16.31 63.43
CA ALA A 340 -1.47 -16.37 64.53
C ALA A 340 -0.89 -16.09 65.95
N ALA A 341 0.40 -15.73 66.05
CA ALA A 341 1.09 -15.37 67.29
C ALA A 341 1.49 -13.89 67.38
N GLY A 342 1.13 -13.05 66.40
CA GLY A 342 1.36 -11.60 66.47
C GLY A 342 2.81 -11.14 66.29
N ASN A 343 3.71 -12.02 65.88
CA ASN A 343 5.09 -11.65 65.55
C ASN A 343 5.21 -11.31 64.06
N VAL A 344 5.59 -10.06 63.77
CA VAL A 344 5.94 -9.60 62.43
C VAL A 344 7.35 -10.10 62.13
N THR A 345 7.50 -11.11 61.28
CA THR A 345 8.79 -11.38 60.63
C THR A 345 9.00 -10.32 59.55
N THR A 346 9.72 -9.26 59.91
CA THR A 346 10.30 -8.31 58.98
C THR A 346 11.43 -8.99 58.20
N THR A 347 11.10 -9.78 57.17
CA THR A 347 11.96 -9.79 55.99
C THR A 347 12.03 -8.32 55.55
N SER A 348 13.21 -7.73 55.66
CA SER A 348 13.50 -6.32 55.42
C SER A 348 12.59 -5.75 54.35
N GLN A 349 11.68 -4.85 54.73
CA GLN A 349 10.70 -4.21 53.85
C GLN A 349 11.35 -3.64 52.57
N VAL A 350 12.62 -3.26 52.67
CA VAL A 350 13.50 -2.77 51.59
C VAL A 350 13.81 -3.82 50.50
N ASP A 351 13.91 -5.11 50.84
CA ASP A 351 14.23 -6.18 49.87
C ASP A 351 13.02 -6.63 49.05
N ILE A 352 11.80 -6.40 49.55
CA ILE A 352 10.55 -6.73 48.85
C ILE A 352 10.21 -5.61 47.84
N ASP A 353 10.26 -4.35 48.29
CA ASP A 353 10.00 -3.19 47.41
C ASP A 353 11.00 -3.10 46.24
N SER A 354 12.27 -3.44 46.47
CA SER A 354 13.29 -3.43 45.41
C SER A 354 13.09 -4.53 44.35
N ARG A 355 12.56 -5.70 44.74
CA ARG A 355 12.25 -6.79 43.80
C ARG A 355 10.99 -6.50 43.00
N ASP A 356 9.98 -5.90 43.61
CA ASP A 356 8.73 -5.56 42.93
C ASP A 356 8.90 -4.40 41.97
N THR A 357 9.69 -3.39 42.33
CA THR A 357 10.07 -2.30 41.41
C THR A 357 10.91 -2.83 40.23
N PHE A 358 11.85 -3.75 40.46
CA PHE A 358 12.63 -4.36 39.38
C PHE A 358 11.76 -5.21 38.44
N ASN A 359 10.82 -6.00 38.99
CA ASN A 359 9.85 -6.78 38.21
C ASN A 359 8.95 -5.88 37.37
N ALA A 360 8.46 -4.79 37.96
CA ALA A 360 7.66 -3.79 37.26
C ALA A 360 8.46 -3.13 36.12
N VAL A 361 9.69 -2.67 36.36
CA VAL A 361 10.57 -2.15 35.30
C VAL A 361 10.82 -3.19 34.20
N GLY A 362 10.99 -4.47 34.54
CA GLY A 362 11.10 -5.56 33.57
C GLY A 362 9.86 -5.70 32.68
N VAL A 363 8.66 -5.68 33.27
CA VAL A 363 7.38 -5.70 32.54
C VAL A 363 7.26 -4.49 31.61
N LEU A 364 7.65 -3.28 32.06
CA LEU A 364 7.66 -2.08 31.22
C LEU A 364 8.51 -2.24 29.97
N ILE A 365 9.76 -2.70 30.14
CA ILE A 365 10.70 -2.86 29.02
C ILE A 365 10.15 -3.87 28.03
N VAL A 366 9.68 -5.03 28.50
CA VAL A 366 9.16 -6.09 27.64
C VAL A 366 7.94 -5.62 26.86
N PHE A 367 6.94 -5.02 27.52
CA PHE A 367 5.72 -4.59 26.83
C PHE A 367 5.95 -3.37 25.93
N THR A 368 6.88 -2.47 26.27
CA THR A 368 7.28 -1.36 25.39
C THR A 368 7.94 -1.88 24.12
N LEU A 369 8.86 -2.85 24.25
CA LEU A 369 9.47 -3.51 23.08
C LEU A 369 8.45 -4.28 22.24
N LEU A 370 7.53 -5.01 22.86
CA LEU A 370 6.46 -5.73 22.15
C LEU A 370 5.52 -4.77 21.44
N PHE A 371 5.16 -3.65 22.06
CA PHE A 371 4.35 -2.60 21.44
C PHE A 371 5.05 -1.98 20.24
N SER A 372 6.33 -1.57 20.38
CA SER A 372 7.09 -1.01 19.26
C SER A 372 7.27 -2.03 18.14
N ALA A 373 7.53 -3.29 18.48
CA ALA A 373 7.65 -4.37 17.49
C ALA A 373 6.32 -4.62 16.78
N ALA A 374 5.20 -4.71 17.51
CA ALA A 374 3.88 -4.89 16.93
C ALA A 374 3.49 -3.71 16.04
N MET A 375 3.68 -2.48 16.48
CA MET A 375 3.42 -1.29 15.66
C MET A 375 4.28 -1.27 14.39
N SER A 376 5.59 -1.57 14.50
CA SER A 376 6.51 -1.61 13.36
C SER A 376 6.18 -2.72 12.37
N LEU A 377 5.78 -3.90 12.87
CA LEU A 377 5.51 -5.09 12.06
C LEU A 377 4.06 -5.23 11.61
N LEU A 378 3.12 -4.43 12.14
CA LEU A 378 1.70 -4.57 11.80
C LEU A 378 1.11 -3.29 11.19
N THR A 379 1.79 -2.16 11.29
CA THR A 379 1.26 -0.87 10.81
C THR A 379 2.18 -0.25 9.78
N LYS A 380 1.65 0.71 9.00
CA LYS A 380 2.42 1.54 8.07
C LYS A 380 3.07 2.75 8.74
N ALA A 381 3.15 2.76 10.07
CA ALA A 381 3.60 3.94 10.78
C ALA A 381 5.00 4.34 10.32
N ALA A 382 5.16 5.61 9.98
CA ALA A 382 6.46 6.16 9.63
C ALA A 382 7.41 6.06 10.83
N ARG A 383 8.73 6.09 10.59
CA ARG A 383 9.73 5.94 11.67
C ARG A 383 9.52 6.94 12.82
N HIS A 384 9.09 8.16 12.50
CA HIS A 384 8.80 9.20 13.49
C HIS A 384 7.49 8.94 14.25
N GLU A 385 6.47 8.37 13.60
CA GLU A 385 5.21 7.98 14.23
C GLU A 385 5.42 6.81 15.21
N LEU A 386 6.25 5.83 14.83
CA LEU A 386 6.66 4.73 15.71
C LEU A 386 7.39 5.22 16.95
N PHE A 387 8.31 6.18 16.79
CA PHE A 387 9.03 6.78 17.92
C PHE A 387 8.08 7.54 18.85
N ALA A 388 7.21 8.39 18.31
CA ALA A 388 6.23 9.14 19.08
C ALA A 388 5.25 8.22 19.84
N ALA A 389 4.70 7.21 19.17
CA ALA A 389 3.80 6.24 19.78
C ALA A 389 4.49 5.44 20.90
N SER A 390 5.73 5.00 20.69
CA SER A 390 6.48 4.24 21.69
C SER A 390 6.85 5.10 22.90
N ALA A 391 7.22 6.36 22.69
CA ALA A 391 7.50 7.31 23.76
C ALA A 391 6.23 7.62 24.58
N ALA A 392 5.10 7.86 23.92
CA ALA A 392 3.82 8.08 24.59
C ALA A 392 3.39 6.86 25.41
N TYR A 393 3.52 5.66 24.84
CA TYR A 393 3.21 4.42 25.53
C TYR A 393 4.10 4.19 26.76
N CYS A 394 5.42 4.38 26.62
CA CYS A 394 6.36 4.30 27.72
C CYS A 394 6.00 5.31 28.83
N ALA A 395 5.70 6.56 28.48
CA ALA A 395 5.32 7.60 29.43
C ALA A 395 4.05 7.21 30.22
N ILE A 396 3.03 6.66 29.55
CA ILE A 396 1.80 6.20 30.23
C ILE A 396 2.14 5.12 31.26
N LEU A 397 2.92 4.11 30.88
CA LEU A 397 3.24 3.02 31.80
C LEU A 397 4.13 3.47 32.98
N VAL A 398 5.05 4.42 32.76
CA VAL A 398 5.87 5.02 33.85
C VAL A 398 5.02 5.89 34.78
N VAL A 399 3.99 6.59 34.29
CA VAL A 399 3.07 7.30 35.19
C VAL A 399 2.30 6.31 36.07
N PHE A 400 1.89 5.17 35.52
CA PHE A 400 1.26 4.12 36.32
C PHE A 400 2.19 3.57 37.41
N ILE A 401 3.47 3.30 37.13
CA ILE A 401 4.40 2.83 38.17
C ILE A 401 4.56 3.87 39.28
N GLY A 402 4.74 5.15 38.94
CA GLY A 402 4.92 6.22 39.91
C GLY A 402 3.72 6.45 40.83
N ASN A 403 2.50 6.17 40.34
CA ASN A 403 1.28 6.26 41.15
C ASN A 403 1.06 5.05 42.08
N PHE A 404 1.64 3.89 41.77
CA PHE A 404 1.46 2.68 42.58
C PHE A 404 2.62 2.41 43.56
N THR A 405 3.81 2.96 43.31
CA THR A 405 5.00 2.78 44.18
C THR A 405 5.34 4.01 45.04
N GLY A 406 4.52 5.06 45.00
CA GLY A 406 4.73 6.27 45.79
C GLY A 406 4.47 6.07 47.30
N PRO A 407 5.22 6.75 48.19
CA PRO A 407 5.05 6.61 49.63
C PRO A 407 3.74 7.30 50.07
N GLY A 408 2.63 6.57 50.09
CA GLY A 408 1.35 7.12 50.56
C GLY A 408 0.06 6.44 50.13
N ASN A 409 0.09 5.24 49.53
CA ASN A 409 -1.11 4.41 49.33
C ASN A 409 -1.06 3.17 50.23
#